data_AF-A0A0H4A0X8-F1
#
_entry.id   AF-A0A0H4A0X8-F1
#
_cell.length_a   1.000
_cell.length_b   1.000
_cell.length_c   1.000
_cell.angle_alpha   90.00
_cell.angle_beta   90.00
_cell.angle_gamma   90.00
#
_symmetry.space_group_name_H-M   'P 1'
#
loop_
_entity.id
_entity.type
_entity.pdbx_description
1 polymer ?
#
loop_
_entity_poly.entity_id
_entity_poly.type
_entity_poly.pdbx_seq_one_letter_code
_entity_poly.pdbx_strand_id
1 'polypeptide(L)'
;MRTSNKRYRKGLTIEQHIERLTQFKFLSKRGVKIMLSGYPAELYDSLLTDWRTYEFNVMTRGGVRREKLWMNYEADSLHWSAYAGVNFTDRLRIKRKAQRWAKNYQALEPKERLAVLAAMMEVE
;
A
#
# COMPACT_ATOMS: atom_id res chain seq x y z
N MET A 1 14.35 13.74 -7.31
CA MET A 1 14.24 15.05 -6.61
C MET A 1 13.17 15.92 -7.27
N ARG A 2 12.52 16.83 -6.51
CA ARG A 2 11.45 17.69 -7.04
C ARG A 2 12.00 18.72 -8.03
N THR A 3 11.43 18.82 -9.22
CA THR A 3 11.83 19.73 -10.29
C THR A 3 11.14 21.10 -10.26
N SER A 4 10.20 21.34 -9.34
CA SER A 4 9.45 22.60 -9.27
C SER A 4 10.24 23.71 -8.55
N ASN A 5 10.32 24.91 -9.12
CA ASN A 5 10.98 26.08 -8.54
C ASN A 5 10.39 26.60 -7.22
N LYS A 6 9.15 26.20 -6.86
CA LYS A 6 8.59 26.47 -5.53
C LYS A 6 9.22 25.50 -4.52
N ARG A 7 10.39 25.87 -4.00
CA ARG A 7 11.04 25.19 -2.87
C ARG A 7 10.35 25.56 -1.57
N TYR A 8 10.12 24.59 -0.70
CA TYR A 8 9.71 24.89 0.67
C TYR A 8 10.79 25.73 1.34
N ARG A 9 10.37 26.69 2.17
CA ARG A 9 11.27 27.59 2.91
C ARG A 9 12.30 26.85 3.78
N LYS A 10 11.99 25.60 4.15
CA LYS A 10 12.88 24.67 4.86
C LYS A 10 12.89 23.32 4.16
N GLY A 11 13.60 23.23 3.04
CA GLY A 11 13.89 21.95 2.40
C GLY A 11 14.92 21.15 3.22
N LEU A 12 14.87 19.83 3.12
CA LEU A 12 15.93 18.98 3.68
C LEU A 12 17.18 19.11 2.83
N THR A 13 18.34 19.19 3.47
CA THR A 13 19.63 19.06 2.77
C THR A 13 19.89 17.61 2.39
N ILE A 14 20.86 17.38 1.51
CA ILE A 14 21.24 16.01 1.09
C ILE A 14 21.69 15.21 2.31
N GLU A 15 22.44 15.82 3.22
CA GLU A 15 22.93 15.21 4.45
C GLU A 15 21.77 14.80 5.37
N GLN A 16 20.77 15.66 5.53
CA GLN A 16 19.57 15.36 6.31
C GLN A 16 18.74 14.24 5.68
N HIS A 17 18.71 14.16 4.34
CA HIS A 17 18.10 13.03 3.65
C HIS A 17 18.84 11.72 3.96
N ILE A 18 20.18 11.72 3.88
CA ILE A 18 21.01 10.55 4.17
C ILE A 18 20.83 10.09 5.63
N GLU A 19 20.85 11.02 6.57
CA GLU A 19 20.67 10.72 8.00
C GLU A 19 19.33 10.02 8.26
N ARG A 20 18.25 10.58 7.72
CA ARG A 20 16.90 9.99 7.87
C ARG A 20 16.79 8.63 7.22
N LEU A 21 17.33 8.45 6.01
CA LEU A 21 17.33 7.16 5.33
C LEU A 21 18.12 6.11 6.12
N THR A 22 19.23 6.51 6.74
CA THR A 22 20.02 5.63 7.61
C THR A 22 19.22 5.20 8.83
N GLN A 23 18.50 6.13 9.48
CA GLN A 23 17.60 5.81 10.60
C GLN A 23 16.48 4.85 10.17
N PHE A 24 15.88 5.05 8.99
CA PHE A 24 14.84 4.16 8.47
C PHE A 24 15.38 2.76 8.17
N LYS A 25 16.60 2.63 7.63
CA LYS A 25 17.25 1.33 7.47
C LYS A 25 17.49 0.65 8.81
N PHE A 26 17.88 1.40 9.84
CA PHE A 26 18.04 0.86 11.19
C PHE A 26 16.71 0.34 11.76
N LEU A 27 15.62 1.10 11.64
CA LEU A 27 14.29 0.68 12.09
C LEU A 27 13.76 -0.51 11.28
N SER A 28 14.03 -0.55 9.97
CA SER A 28 13.69 -1.68 9.11
C SER A 28 14.29 -2.99 9.61
N LYS A 29 15.57 -2.98 10.04
CA LYS A 29 16.23 -4.16 10.61
C LYS A 29 15.58 -4.65 11.91
N ARG A 30 14.81 -3.80 12.59
CA ARG A 30 14.06 -4.14 13.81
C ARG A 30 12.63 -4.60 13.53
N GLY A 31 12.28 -4.86 12.25
CA GLY A 31 10.96 -5.34 11.84
C GLY A 31 9.89 -4.25 11.70
N VAL A 32 10.27 -2.97 11.76
CA VAL A 32 9.32 -1.86 11.56
C VAL A 32 9.01 -1.75 10.06
N LYS A 33 7.73 -1.86 9.68
CA LYS A 33 7.27 -1.64 8.29
C LYS A 33 7.23 -0.15 7.96
N ILE A 34 7.92 0.26 6.89
CA ILE A 34 8.10 1.65 6.48
C ILE A 34 7.80 1.76 4.98
N MET A 35 7.04 2.80 4.62
CA MET A 35 6.80 3.22 3.24
C MET A 35 7.23 4.67 3.07
N LEU A 36 8.04 4.93 2.05
CA LEU A 36 8.43 6.26 1.62
C LEU A 36 7.77 6.56 0.28
N SER A 37 7.24 7.78 0.13
CA SER A 37 6.65 8.27 -1.12
C SER A 37 7.38 9.54 -1.58
N GLY A 38 7.58 9.67 -2.89
CA GLY A 38 8.22 10.86 -3.45
C GLY A 38 8.42 10.78 -4.95
N TYR A 39 9.18 11.73 -5.48
CA TYR A 39 9.63 11.68 -6.88
C TYR A 39 10.81 10.71 -7.02
N PRO A 40 10.97 10.05 -8.18
CA PRO A 40 12.18 9.29 -8.49
C PRO A 40 13.45 10.05 -8.10
N ALA A 41 14.34 9.37 -7.38
CA ALA A 41 15.53 9.98 -6.79
C ALA A 41 16.65 8.95 -6.71
N GLU A 42 17.72 9.18 -7.48
CA GLU A 42 18.89 8.29 -7.55
C GLU A 42 19.51 8.05 -6.16
N LEU A 43 19.58 9.09 -5.32
CA LEU A 43 20.06 8.98 -3.93
C LEU A 43 19.25 7.94 -3.11
N TYR A 44 17.94 7.88 -3.32
CA TYR A 44 17.09 6.95 -2.59
C TYR A 44 17.26 5.54 -3.17
N ASP A 45 17.32 5.42 -4.49
CA ASP A 45 17.52 4.15 -5.18
C ASP A 45 18.89 3.54 -4.84
N SER A 46 19.93 4.34 -4.66
CA SER A 46 21.27 3.87 -4.27
C SER A 46 21.36 3.46 -2.80
N LEU A 47 20.54 4.02 -1.91
CA LEU A 47 20.57 3.73 -0.48
C LEU A 47 19.58 2.66 -0.05
N LEU A 48 18.46 2.53 -0.75
CA LEU A 48 17.35 1.61 -0.45
C LEU A 48 17.28 0.46 -1.46
N THR A 49 18.44 -0.11 -1.82
CA THR A 49 18.57 -1.20 -2.81
C THR A 49 17.70 -2.42 -2.48
N ASP A 50 17.57 -2.72 -1.18
CA ASP A 50 16.87 -3.91 -0.69
C ASP A 50 15.38 -3.64 -0.43
N TRP A 51 14.91 -2.43 -0.74
CA TRP A 51 13.51 -2.04 -0.55
C TRP A 51 12.78 -2.21 -1.88
N ARG A 52 11.57 -2.75 -1.83
CA ARG A 52 10.69 -2.84 -2.97
C ARG A 52 10.32 -1.45 -3.45
N THR A 53 10.39 -1.23 -4.76
CA THR A 53 9.98 0.03 -5.38
C THR A 53 8.74 -0.12 -6.24
N TYR A 54 7.94 0.95 -6.34
CA TYR A 54 6.78 0.99 -7.21
C TYR A 54 6.62 2.39 -7.79
N GLU A 55 6.68 2.50 -9.11
CA GLU A 55 6.49 3.76 -9.84
C GLU A 55 5.10 3.84 -10.46
N PHE A 56 4.46 5.00 -10.34
CA PHE A 56 3.13 5.22 -10.88
C PHE A 56 2.95 6.68 -11.32
N ASN A 57 2.08 6.87 -12.30
CA ASN A 57 1.74 8.19 -12.81
C ASN A 57 0.49 8.71 -12.10
N VAL A 58 0.57 9.93 -11.59
CA VAL A 58 -0.52 10.63 -10.90
C VAL A 58 -0.91 11.85 -11.70
N MET A 59 -2.21 12.01 -11.94
CA MET A 59 -2.75 13.25 -12.50
C MET A 59 -2.76 14.32 -11.41
N THR A 60 -2.02 15.41 -11.61
CA THR A 60 -2.05 16.58 -10.72
C THR A 60 -2.71 17.76 -11.44
N ARG A 61 -3.05 18.82 -10.71
CA ARG A 61 -3.55 20.08 -11.32
C ARG A 61 -2.60 20.67 -12.38
N GLY A 62 -1.31 20.32 -12.33
CA GLY A 62 -0.27 20.77 -13.26
C GLY A 62 0.23 19.67 -14.20
N GLY A 63 -0.64 18.71 -14.55
CA GLY A 63 -0.34 17.61 -15.47
C GLY A 63 0.06 16.30 -14.78
N VAL A 64 0.36 15.29 -15.60
CA VAL A 64 0.82 13.98 -15.13
C VAL A 64 2.20 14.09 -14.48
N ARG A 65 2.33 13.54 -13.28
CA ARG A 65 3.60 13.47 -12.53
C ARG A 65 3.92 12.02 -12.23
N ARG A 66 5.20 11.65 -12.38
CA ARG A 66 5.69 10.33 -11.99
C ARG A 66 6.09 10.36 -10.52
N GLU A 67 5.47 9.49 -9.73
CA GLU A 67 5.82 9.25 -8.33
C GLU A 67 6.38 7.84 -8.16
N LYS A 68 7.14 7.66 -7.07
CA LYS A 68 7.81 6.42 -6.70
C LYS A 68 7.60 6.15 -5.21
N LEU A 69 7.33 4.89 -4.88
CA LEU A 69 7.30 4.37 -3.52
C LEU A 69 8.55 3.51 -3.28
N TRP A 70 9.05 3.54 -2.05
CA TRP A 70 10.02 2.59 -1.51
C TRP A 70 9.43 1.94 -0.25
N MET A 71 9.41 0.62 -0.18
CA MET A 71 8.80 -0.15 0.90
C MET A 71 9.73 -1.27 1.35
N ASN A 72 9.88 -1.45 2.66
CA ASN A 72 10.70 -2.54 3.23
C ASN A 72 9.90 -3.81 3.58
N TYR A 73 8.69 -3.92 3.05
CA TYR A 73 7.79 -5.04 3.27
C TYR A 73 7.22 -5.52 1.94
N GLU A 74 6.91 -6.81 1.89
CA GLU A 74 6.27 -7.41 0.73
C GLU A 74 4.85 -6.88 0.53
N ALA A 75 4.43 -6.80 -0.75
CA ALA A 75 3.07 -6.41 -1.14
C ALA A 75 2.01 -7.20 -0.37
N ASP A 76 2.34 -8.48 -0.13
CA ASP A 76 1.42 -9.52 0.29
C ASP A 76 1.50 -9.81 1.78
N SER A 77 2.14 -8.94 2.58
CA SER A 77 2.27 -9.18 4.02
C SER A 77 0.95 -8.97 4.76
N LEU A 78 0.06 -9.96 4.64
CA LEU A 78 -1.11 -10.27 5.45
C LEU A 78 -1.96 -9.04 5.80
N HIS A 79 -2.91 -8.69 4.96
CA HIS A 79 -3.93 -7.72 5.34
C HIS A 79 -5.31 -8.32 5.16
N TRP A 80 -5.93 -8.61 6.33
CA TRP A 80 -7.35 -8.55 6.68
C TRP A 80 -8.31 -8.56 5.49
N SER A 81 -9.33 -9.42 5.50
CA SER A 81 -10.36 -9.51 4.44
C SER A 81 -10.93 -8.15 3.97
N ALA A 82 -10.87 -7.11 4.80
CA ALA A 82 -11.19 -5.72 4.47
C ALA A 82 -10.32 -5.05 3.38
N TYR A 83 -9.10 -5.54 3.12
CA TYR A 83 -8.14 -4.96 2.16
C TYR A 83 -7.88 -5.86 0.95
N ALA A 84 -8.63 -6.95 0.78
CA ALA A 84 -8.55 -7.81 -0.39
C ALA A 84 -8.77 -7.00 -1.69
N GLY A 85 -7.77 -6.99 -2.56
CA GLY A 85 -7.82 -6.39 -3.91
C GLY A 85 -6.62 -5.53 -4.27
N VAL A 86 -6.19 -5.61 -5.52
CA VAL A 86 -4.90 -5.03 -6.00
C VAL A 86 -4.94 -3.51 -6.19
N ASN A 87 -6.12 -2.93 -6.42
CA ASN A 87 -6.30 -1.49 -6.60
C ASN A 87 -7.66 -1.03 -6.05
N PHE A 88 -7.95 0.28 -6.12
CA PHE A 88 -9.21 0.84 -5.61
C PHE A 88 -10.45 0.17 -6.23
N THR A 89 -10.45 0.00 -7.56
CA THR A 89 -11.56 -0.60 -8.30
C THR A 89 -11.76 -2.06 -7.91
N ASP A 90 -10.66 -2.81 -7.77
CA ASP A 90 -10.70 -4.21 -7.39
C ASP A 90 -11.16 -4.41 -5.94
N ARG A 91 -10.66 -3.58 -5.00
CA ARG A 91 -11.15 -3.55 -3.62
C ARG A 91 -12.64 -3.20 -3.55
N LEU A 92 -13.11 -2.25 -4.36
CA LEU A 92 -14.53 -1.90 -4.42
C LEU A 92 -15.37 -3.05 -5.00
N ARG A 93 -14.87 -3.75 -6.02
CA ARG A 93 -15.51 -4.96 -6.59
C ARG A 93 -15.64 -6.05 -5.54
N ILE A 94 -14.57 -6.35 -4.80
CA ILE A 94 -14.55 -7.37 -3.74
C ILE A 94 -15.50 -6.97 -2.60
N LYS A 95 -15.44 -5.72 -2.14
CA LYS A 95 -16.35 -5.18 -1.12
C LYS A 95 -17.82 -5.34 -1.51
N ARG A 96 -18.19 -4.96 -2.75
CA ARG A 96 -19.56 -5.13 -3.27
C ARG A 96 -19.96 -6.61 -3.37
N LYS A 97 -19.04 -7.49 -3.76
CA LYS A 97 -19.28 -8.94 -3.79
C LYS A 97 -19.58 -9.46 -2.37
N ALA A 98 -18.74 -9.14 -1.40
CA ALA A 98 -18.93 -9.53 0.00
C ALA A 98 -20.27 -9.02 0.57
N GLN A 99 -20.61 -7.76 0.32
CA GLN A 99 -21.90 -7.18 0.77
C GLN A 99 -23.11 -7.90 0.17
N ARG A 100 -23.07 -8.27 -1.12
CA ARG A 100 -24.16 -9.04 -1.75
C ARG A 100 -24.29 -10.43 -1.14
N TRP A 101 -23.18 -11.12 -0.94
CA TRP A 101 -23.18 -12.44 -0.30
C TRP A 101 -23.71 -12.38 1.13
N ALA A 102 -23.28 -11.37 1.91
CA ALA A 102 -23.79 -11.16 3.26
C ALA A 102 -25.31 -10.89 3.28
N LYS A 103 -25.82 -10.07 2.35
CA LYS A 103 -27.26 -9.81 2.22
C LYS A 103 -28.03 -11.09 1.87
N ASN A 104 -27.52 -11.88 0.93
CA ASN A 104 -28.16 -13.14 0.54
C ASN A 104 -28.15 -14.14 1.70
N TYR A 105 -27.02 -14.27 2.40
CA TYR A 105 -26.88 -15.14 3.57
C TYR A 105 -27.81 -14.73 4.72
N GLN A 106 -27.94 -13.43 4.98
CA GLN A 106 -28.89 -12.90 5.97
C GLN A 106 -30.35 -13.12 5.60
N ALA A 107 -30.68 -13.33 4.32
CA ALA A 107 -32.04 -13.62 3.88
C ALA A 107 -32.43 -15.10 4.02
N LEU A 108 -31.45 -16.01 4.17
CA LEU A 108 -31.71 -17.44 4.35
C LEU A 108 -32.33 -17.76 5.71
N GLU A 109 -33.01 -18.89 5.82
CA GLU A 109 -33.48 -19.42 7.11
C GLU A 109 -32.29 -19.79 8.01
N PRO A 110 -32.44 -19.75 9.36
CA PRO A 110 -31.34 -20.02 10.27
C PRO A 110 -30.65 -21.38 10.06
N LYS A 111 -31.39 -22.43 9.69
CA LYS A 111 -30.82 -23.76 9.42
C LYS A 111 -29.98 -23.78 8.15
N GLU A 112 -30.44 -23.10 7.11
CA GLU A 112 -29.72 -22.96 5.84
C GLU A 112 -28.44 -22.15 6.01
N ARG A 113 -28.47 -21.09 6.83
CA ARG A 113 -27.26 -20.33 7.20
C ARG A 113 -26.19 -21.24 7.81
N LEU A 114 -26.58 -22.06 8.79
CA LEU A 114 -25.67 -22.98 9.45
C LEU A 114 -25.06 -24.00 8.47
N ALA A 115 -25.88 -24.56 7.57
CA ALA A 115 -25.42 -25.50 6.56
C ALA A 115 -24.44 -24.84 5.57
N VAL A 116 -24.75 -23.63 5.09
CA VAL A 116 -23.87 -22.87 4.19
C VAL A 116 -22.56 -22.50 4.87
N LEU A 117 -22.59 -22.13 6.16
CA LEU A 117 -21.38 -21.83 6.92
C LEU A 117 -20.49 -23.08 7.08
N ALA A 118 -21.08 -24.23 7.43
CA ALA A 118 -20.34 -25.48 7.54
C ALA A 118 -19.66 -25.85 6.21
N ALA A 119 -20.39 -25.74 5.10
CA ALA A 119 -19.83 -25.98 3.76
C ALA A 119 -18.70 -24.99 3.39
N MET A 120 -18.77 -23.73 3.80
CA MET A 120 -17.66 -22.79 3.60
C MET A 120 -16.42 -23.16 4.42
N MET A 121 -16.60 -23.60 5.67
CA MET A 121 -15.50 -24.01 6.54
C MET A 121 -14.81 -25.30 6.07
N GLU A 122 -15.45 -26.14 5.26
CA GLU A 122 -14.82 -27.33 4.67
C GLU A 122 -13.87 -27.03 3.51
N VAL A 123 -13.95 -25.82 2.92
CA VAL A 123 -13.20 -25.43 1.72
C VAL A 123 -12.08 -24.43 2.04
N GLU A 124 -12.00 -23.95 3.28
CA GLU A 124 -10.90 -23.12 3.82
C GLU A 124 -9.76 -23.98 4.38
#